data_AF-A0A1Z8STF8-F1
#
_entry.id   AF-A0A1Z8STF8-F1
#
_cell.length_a   1.000
_cell.length_b   1.000
_cell.length_c   1.000
_cell.angle_alpha   90.00
_cell.angle_beta   90.00
_cell.angle_gamma   90.00
#
_symmetry.space_group_name_H-M   'P 1'
#
loop_
_entity.id
_entity.type
_entity.pdbx_description
1 polymer ?
#
loop_
_entity_poly.entity_id
_entity_poly.type
_entity_poly.pdbx_seq_one_letter_code
_entity_poly.pdbx_strand_id
1 'polypeptide(L)' 'MFGFFGTLLGNGEDKKELKIGDPIPKVSLKASDGKTYNLPEIAEKGEALIIAWIPKTFTPG' A
#
# COMPACT_ATOMS: atom_id res chain seq x y z
N MET A 1 -19.83 -6.09 -33.54
CA MET A 1 -18.89 -4.98 -33.21
C MET A 1 -18.21 -5.36 -31.91
N PHE A 2 -16.93 -5.74 -32.03
CA PHE A 2 -16.03 -6.24 -30.98
C PHE A 2 -15.74 -5.18 -29.91
N GLY A 3 -15.50 -5.60 -28.65
CA GLY A 3 -14.84 -4.73 -27.66
C GLY A 3 -15.06 -5.01 -26.17
N PHE A 4 -15.37 -6.23 -25.74
CA PHE A 4 -15.13 -6.70 -24.36
C PHE A 4 -13.66 -7.16 -24.29
N PHE A 5 -13.02 -7.09 -23.10
CA PHE A 5 -11.66 -7.57 -22.78
C PHE A 5 -10.46 -6.74 -23.28
N GLY A 6 -9.92 -5.86 -22.43
CA GLY A 6 -8.63 -5.20 -22.71
C GLY A 6 -7.85 -4.63 -21.51
N THR A 7 -8.38 -4.60 -20.29
CA THR A 7 -7.67 -4.01 -19.12
C THR A 7 -7.19 -5.05 -18.09
N LEU A 8 -7.16 -6.32 -18.46
CA LEU A 8 -6.35 -7.30 -17.75
C LEU A 8 -4.95 -7.26 -18.35
N LEU A 9 -3.93 -7.04 -17.51
CA LEU A 9 -2.48 -7.04 -17.80
C LEU A 9 -1.88 -5.68 -18.18
N GLY A 10 -1.77 -4.81 -17.18
CA GLY A 10 -0.86 -3.66 -17.21
C GLY A 10 -0.22 -3.48 -15.84
N ASN A 11 0.66 -4.41 -15.45
CA ASN A 11 1.49 -4.27 -14.25
C ASN A 11 2.61 -3.26 -14.54
N GLY A 12 2.32 -1.98 -14.32
CA GLY A 12 3.30 -0.91 -14.23
C GLY A 12 3.20 -0.31 -12.84
N GLU A 13 4.16 -0.64 -11.96
CA GLU A 13 4.34 0.07 -10.69
C GLU A 13 4.89 1.47 -10.99
N ASP A 14 4.00 2.36 -11.44
CA ASP A 14 4.25 3.78 -11.35
C ASP A 14 4.27 4.12 -9.85
N LYS A 15 5.44 4.47 -9.31
CA LYS A 15 5.57 5.15 -8.02
C LYS A 15 4.87 6.50 -8.10
N LYS A 16 3.54 6.47 -8.09
CA LYS A 16 2.71 7.66 -8.06
C LYS A 16 2.75 8.19 -6.63
N GLU A 17 3.38 9.35 -6.47
CA GLU A 17 3.31 10.10 -5.21
C GLU A 17 1.86 10.33 -4.84
N LEU A 18 1.51 10.05 -3.59
CA LEU A 18 0.17 10.24 -3.07
C LEU A 18 -0.14 11.73 -3.02
N LYS A 19 -1.24 12.14 -3.66
CA LYS A 19 -1.75 13.51 -3.61
C LYS A 19 -3.03 13.59 -2.79
N ILE A 20 -3.34 14.79 -2.32
CA ILE A 20 -4.61 15.04 -1.62
C ILE A 20 -5.77 14.70 -2.56
N GLY A 21 -6.72 13.90 -2.08
CA GLY A 21 -7.88 13.45 -2.85
C GLY A 21 -7.66 12.15 -3.63
N ASP A 22 -6.45 11.59 -3.67
CA ASP A 22 -6.24 10.25 -4.22
C ASP A 22 -6.94 9.20 -3.34
N PRO A 23 -7.48 8.12 -3.95
CA PRO A 23 -8.05 7.02 -3.19
C PRO A 23 -6.98 6.35 -2.33
N ILE A 24 -7.42 5.81 -1.17
CA ILE A 24 -6.50 5.15 -0.26
C ILE A 24 -5.84 3.93 -0.92
N PRO A 25 -4.51 3.77 -0.80
CA PRO A 25 -3.82 2.61 -1.33
C PRO A 25 -4.28 1.31 -0.67
N LYS A 26 -4.42 0.25 -1.48
CA LYS A 26 -4.72 -1.10 -1.01
C LYS A 26 -3.43 -1.79 -0.57
N VAL A 27 -2.89 -1.36 0.57
CA VAL A 27 -1.68 -1.93 1.17
C VAL A 27 -2.05 -2.83 2.33
N SER A 28 -1.43 -4.01 2.39
CA SER A 28 -1.59 -4.98 3.46
C SER A 28 -0.22 -5.34 4.03
N LEU A 29 -0.08 -5.30 5.35
CA LEU A 29 1.18 -5.59 6.03
C LEU A 29 0.96 -6.66 7.10
N LYS A 30 1.87 -7.63 7.16
CA LYS A 30 1.93 -8.59 8.26
C LYS A 30 2.72 -7.95 9.40
N ALA A 31 2.07 -7.80 10.54
CA ALA A 31 2.69 -7.24 11.74
C ALA A 31 3.41 -8.33 12.56
N SER A 32 4.24 -7.88 13.50
CA SER A 32 5.00 -8.75 14.40
C SER A 32 4.12 -9.51 15.40
N ASP A 33 2.88 -9.06 15.61
CA ASP A 33 1.87 -9.77 16.41
C ASP A 33 1.25 -10.98 15.66
N GLY A 34 1.69 -11.23 14.42
CA GLY A 34 1.22 -12.31 13.57
C GLY A 34 -0.07 -11.99 12.81
N LYS A 35 -0.68 -10.81 13.03
CA LYS A 35 -1.88 -10.38 12.32
C LYS A 35 -1.52 -9.68 11.01
N THR A 36 -2.47 -9.67 10.09
CA THR A 36 -2.39 -8.87 8.86
C THR A 36 -3.28 -7.65 9.02
N TYR A 37 -2.72 -6.48 8.74
CA TYR A 37 -3.42 -5.21 8.80
C TYR A 37 -3.58 -4.63 7.39
N ASN A 38 -4.79 -4.21 7.05
CA ASN A 38 -5.14 -3.58 5.80
C ASN A 38 -5.27 -2.07 5.99
N LEU A 39 -4.53 -1.29 5.21
CA LEU A 39 -4.53 0.16 5.28
C LEU A 39 -5.93 0.79 5.05
N PRO A 40 -6.76 0.33 4.09
CA PRO A 40 -8.12 0.85 3.93
C PRO A 40 -9.00 0.68 5.17
N GLU A 41 -8.92 -0.47 5.84
CA GLU A 41 -9.74 -0.77 7.02
C GLU A 41 -9.37 0.11 8.22
N ILE A 42 -8.08 0.39 8.40
CA ILE A 42 -7.59 1.29 9.47
C ILE A 42 -8.12 2.71 9.25
N ALA A 43 -8.08 3.19 8.00
CA ALA A 43 -8.59 4.51 7.66
C ALA A 43 -10.12 4.61 7.80
N GLU A 44 -10.86 3.56 7.42
CA GLU A 44 -12.31 3.50 7.59
C GLU A 44 -12.74 3.54 9.06
N LYS A 45 -11.96 2.90 9.95
CA LYS A 45 -12.19 2.93 11.41
C LYS A 45 -11.84 4.28 12.04
N GLY A 46 -11.19 5.17 11.31
CA GLY A 46 -10.70 6.45 11.84
C GLY A 46 -9.56 6.30 12.85
N GLU A 47 -8.82 5.19 12.80
CA GLU A 47 -7.68 4.94 13.66
C GLU A 47 -6.42 5.64 13.11
N ALA A 48 -5.55 6.10 14.01
CA ALA A 48 -4.29 6.74 13.61
C ALA A 48 -3.24 5.69 13.21
N LEU A 49 -2.58 5.88 12.06
CA LEU A 49 -1.46 5.06 11.60
C LEU A 49 -0.13 5.83 11.74
N ILE A 50 0.84 5.23 12.43
CA ILE A 50 2.21 5.76 12.54
C ILE A 50 3.15 4.86 11.74
N ILE A 51 3.81 5.43 10.73
CA ILE A 51 4.83 4.73 9.93
C ILE A 51 6.21 5.29 10.31
N ALA A 52 7.01 4.49 11.01
CA ALA A 52 8.41 4.79 11.30
C ALA A 52 9.30 4.04 10.30
N TRP A 53 9.78 4.75 9.28
CA TRP A 53 10.74 4.19 8.33
C TRP A 53 12.16 4.34 8.85
N ILE A 54 12.77 3.24 9.29
CA ILE A 54 14.16 3.23 9.74
C ILE A 54 14.98 2.49 8.67
N PRO A 55 15.85 3.20 7.92
CA PRO A 55 16.70 2.54 6.94
C PRO A 55 17.59 1.53 7.66
N LYS A 56 17.63 0.30 7.16
CA LYS A 56 18.57 -0.70 7.66
C LYS A 56 19.98 -0.26 7.26
N THR A 57 20.71 0.34 8.19
CA THR A 57 22.12 0.66 8.01
C THR A 57 22.92 -0.61 8.23
N PHE A 58 23.45 -1.18 7.16
CA PHE A 58 24.34 -2.32 7.21
C PHE A 58 25.70 -1.85 7.73
N THR A 59 25.94 -1.92 9.04
CA THR A 59 27.28 -1.71 9.60
C THR A 59 28.01 -3.05 9.64
N PRO A 60 29.08 -3.27 8.85
CA PRO A 60 29.90 -4.45 8.98
C PRO A 60 30.69 -4.35 10.29
N GLY A 61 30.38 -5.24 11.22
CA GLY A 61 31.12 -5.48 12.46
C GLY A 61 31.40 -6.97 12.56
#